data_AF-A0A9D2TY31-F1
#
_entry.id   AF-A0A9D2TY31-F1
#
_cell.length_a   1.000
_cell.length_b   1.000
_cell.length_c   1.000
_cell.angle_alpha   90.00
_cell.angle_beta   90.00
_cell.angle_gamma   90.00
#
_symmetry.space_group_name_H-M   'P 1'
#
loop_
_entity.id
_entity.type
_entity.pdbx_description
1 polymer ?
#
loop_
_entity_poly.entity_id
_entity_poly.type
_entity_poly.pdbx_seq_one_letter_code
_entity_poly.pdbx_strand_id
1 'polypeptide(L)'
;MDQNKIWKSFGIKIDKQNPRALAVNTVLAGKYLVGPVLGEGGFGITYAGYDLNMEARIAIKEYFPVELVTRDTTRRSAGDSDAASGGAVSGGSVPGASASGGGQSAASVSSSGGGSDRVISLSGEKSKTYQQGLKKYVDEARNVSQFADIPGIVSVKDFFYENNTAYIV
;
A
#
# COMPACT_ATOMS: atom_id res chain seq x y z
N MET A 1 -12.18 18.32 -2.47
CA MET A 1 -10.85 18.71 -2.99
C MET A 1 -10.65 18.10 -4.36
N ASP A 2 -10.11 18.85 -5.32
CA ASP A 2 -9.68 18.28 -6.60
C ASP A 2 -8.30 17.63 -6.37
N GLN A 3 -8.28 16.30 -6.22
CA GLN A 3 -7.08 15.53 -5.89
C GLN A 3 -5.98 15.68 -6.95
N ASN A 4 -6.36 15.94 -8.21
CA ASN A 4 -5.38 16.17 -9.28
C ASN A 4 -4.67 17.53 -9.16
N LYS A 5 -5.23 18.49 -8.41
CA LYS A 5 -4.57 19.77 -8.12
C LYS A 5 -3.48 19.63 -7.04
N ILE A 6 -3.58 18.63 -6.16
CA ILE A 6 -2.57 18.35 -5.12
C ILE A 6 -1.23 17.99 -5.79
N TRP A 7 -1.24 17.05 -6.74
CA TRP A 7 -0.01 16.60 -7.39
C TRP A 7 0.62 17.68 -8.28
N LYS A 8 -0.22 18.49 -8.93
CA LYS A 8 0.24 19.64 -9.73
C LYS A 8 0.90 20.73 -8.87
N SER A 9 0.35 21.02 -7.69
CA SER A 9 0.95 22.02 -6.78
C SER A 9 2.32 21.56 -6.24
N PHE A 10 2.59 20.26 -6.27
CA PHE A 10 3.88 19.68 -5.90
C PHE A 10 4.87 19.59 -7.06
N GLY A 11 4.50 20.03 -8.27
CA GLY A 11 5.33 19.94 -9.46
C GLY A 11 5.51 18.51 -9.99
N ILE A 12 4.69 17.56 -9.53
CA ILE A 12 4.77 16.15 -9.93
C ILE A 12 3.89 15.94 -11.16
N LYS A 13 4.50 15.45 -12.24
CA LYS A 13 3.76 15.06 -13.45
C LYS A 13 3.08 13.72 -13.22
N ILE A 14 1.82 13.63 -13.59
CA ILE A 14 1.07 12.36 -13.57
C ILE A 14 1.36 11.67 -14.90
N ASP A 15 2.41 10.86 -14.91
CA ASP A 15 2.79 10.07 -16.09
C ASP A 15 2.00 8.75 -16.14
N LYS A 16 2.19 8.01 -17.24
CA LYS A 16 1.45 6.80 -17.62
C LYS A 16 1.37 5.79 -16.46
N GLN A 17 0.15 5.29 -16.19
CA GLN A 17 -0.10 4.27 -15.17
C GLN A 17 0.78 3.03 -15.38
N ASN A 18 1.51 2.64 -14.35
CA ASN A 18 2.24 1.38 -14.30
C ASN A 18 1.28 0.27 -13.83
N PRO A 19 1.10 -0.82 -14.58
CA PRO A 19 0.16 -1.89 -14.21
C PRO A 19 0.50 -2.60 -12.88
N ARG A 20 1.75 -2.46 -12.40
CA ARG A 20 2.18 -2.98 -11.08
C ARG A 20 1.88 -2.02 -9.93
N ALA A 21 1.70 -0.74 -10.25
CA ALA A 21 1.51 0.34 -9.29
C ALA A 21 0.04 0.48 -8.89
N LEU A 22 -0.18 0.95 -7.66
CA LEU A 22 -1.50 1.40 -7.22
C LEU A 22 -2.00 2.57 -8.09
N ALA A 23 -3.33 2.66 -8.23
CA ALA A 23 -3.94 3.78 -8.91
C ALA A 23 -3.70 5.09 -8.14
N VAL A 24 -3.49 6.19 -8.88
CA VAL A 24 -3.46 7.52 -8.27
C VAL A 24 -4.82 7.78 -7.63
N ASN A 25 -4.79 8.35 -6.43
CA ASN A 25 -5.91 8.61 -5.54
C ASN A 25 -6.46 7.38 -4.79
N THR A 26 -5.79 6.22 -4.85
CA THR A 26 -6.04 5.13 -3.88
C THR A 26 -5.79 5.66 -2.47
N VAL A 27 -6.67 5.33 -1.53
CA VAL A 27 -6.53 5.69 -0.11
C VAL A 27 -6.09 4.45 0.66
N LEU A 28 -4.93 4.54 1.33
CA LEU A 28 -4.38 3.49 2.18
C LEU A 28 -4.55 3.84 3.66
N ALA A 29 -4.80 2.82 4.49
CA ALA A 29 -5.04 2.92 5.92
C ALA A 29 -6.11 3.97 6.31
N GLY A 30 -7.00 4.32 5.38
CA GLY A 30 -8.01 5.38 5.55
C GLY A 30 -7.47 6.82 5.64
N LYS A 31 -6.15 7.05 5.55
CA LYS A 31 -5.53 8.38 5.78
C LYS A 31 -4.44 8.79 4.78
N TYR A 32 -3.92 7.86 3.98
CA TYR A 32 -2.83 8.14 3.05
C TYR A 32 -3.32 8.11 1.61
N LEU A 33 -3.33 9.27 0.96
CA LEU A 33 -3.67 9.37 -0.46
C LEU A 33 -2.45 9.07 -1.32
N VAL A 34 -2.55 8.07 -2.19
CA VAL A 34 -1.50 7.65 -3.11
C VAL A 34 -1.46 8.57 -4.33
N GLY A 35 -0.26 9.03 -4.68
CA GLY A 35 0.04 9.84 -5.84
C GLY A 35 0.83 9.07 -6.90
N PRO A 36 1.44 9.80 -7.86
CA PRO A 36 2.28 9.19 -8.90
C PRO A 36 3.48 8.42 -8.33
N VAL A 37 3.96 7.44 -9.10
CA VAL A 37 5.17 6.68 -8.76
C VAL A 37 6.39 7.61 -8.81
N LEU A 38 7.15 7.65 -7.71
CA LEU A 38 8.43 8.34 -7.61
C LEU A 38 9.59 7.45 -8.07
N GLY A 39 9.47 6.14 -7.86
CA GLY A 39 10.46 5.18 -8.29
C GLY A 39 9.99 3.74 -8.14
N GLU A 40 10.51 2.86 -8.98
CA GLU A 40 10.26 1.42 -8.94
C GLU A 40 11.60 0.69 -9.04
N GLY A 41 11.80 -0.31 -8.19
CA GLY A 41 12.97 -1.19 -8.23
C GLY A 41 12.57 -2.64 -8.02
N GLY A 42 13.56 -3.54 -7.98
CA GLY A 42 13.32 -4.98 -7.83
C GLY A 42 12.64 -5.40 -6.51
N PHE A 43 12.63 -4.53 -5.49
CA PHE A 43 12.13 -4.83 -4.15
C PHE A 43 10.82 -4.13 -3.78
N GLY A 44 10.41 -3.11 -4.52
CA GLY A 44 9.27 -2.28 -4.13
C GLY A 44 9.02 -1.10 -5.04
N ILE A 45 7.89 -0.45 -4.78
CA ILE A 45 7.42 0.74 -5.49
C ILE A 45 7.32 1.87 -4.47
N THR A 46 7.85 3.05 -4.83
CA THR A 46 7.74 4.27 -4.03
C THR A 46 6.80 5.23 -4.73
N TYR A 47 5.79 5.69 -4.02
CA TYR A 47 4.78 6.64 -4.46
C TYR A 47 4.98 7.99 -3.78
N ALA A 48 4.58 9.06 -4.46
CA ALA A 48 4.23 10.29 -3.78
C ALA A 48 3.01 10.00 -2.93
N GLY A 49 2.93 10.58 -1.74
CA GLY A 49 1.75 10.44 -0.89
C GLY A 49 1.37 11.76 -0.27
N TYR A 50 0.13 11.80 0.21
CA TYR A 50 -0.39 12.90 0.99
C TYR A 50 -1.10 12.36 2.23
N ASP A 51 -0.63 12.78 3.39
CA ASP A 51 -1.29 12.49 4.66
C ASP A 51 -2.49 13.43 4.80
N LEU A 52 -3.69 12.83 4.80
CA LEU A 52 -4.96 13.57 4.86
C LEU A 52 -5.22 14.20 6.23
N ASN A 53 -4.55 13.72 7.28
CA ASN A 53 -4.74 14.20 8.65
C ASN A 53 -3.78 15.36 8.94
N MET A 54 -2.52 15.21 8.56
CA MET A 54 -1.48 16.23 8.75
C MET A 54 -1.41 17.25 7.62
N GLU A 55 -2.17 17.03 6.54
CA GLU A 55 -2.13 17.83 5.31
C GLU A 55 -0.72 17.96 4.71
N ALA A 56 0.08 16.89 4.85
CA ALA A 56 1.51 16.90 4.57
C ALA A 56 1.89 15.95 3.43
N ARG A 57 2.89 16.36 2.65
CA ARG A 57 3.55 15.49 1.67
C ARG A 57 4.36 14.41 2.37
N ILE A 58 4.27 13.20 1.83
CA ILE A 58 5.00 12.01 2.29
C ILE A 58 5.49 11.20 1.08
N ALA A 59 6.39 10.25 1.32
CA ALA A 59 6.63 9.15 0.41
C ALA A 59 5.94 7.90 0.97
N ILE A 60 5.36 7.08 0.12
CA ILE A 60 4.79 5.80 0.51
C ILE A 60 5.59 4.73 -0.21
N LYS A 61 6.25 3.84 0.52
CA LYS A 61 6.99 2.73 -0.07
C LYS A 61 6.25 1.43 0.17
N GLU A 62 5.96 0.71 -0.90
CA GLU A 62 5.30 -0.59 -0.87
C GLU A 62 6.32 -1.71 -1.06
N TYR A 63 6.19 -2.79 -0.28
CA TYR A 63 6.93 -4.01 -0.54
C TYR A 63 6.35 -4.73 -1.76
N PHE A 64 7.13 -4.76 -2.86
CA PHE A 64 6.70 -5.35 -4.13
C PHE A 64 7.91 -6.02 -4.81
N PRO A 65 8.35 -7.20 -4.34
CA PRO A 65 9.46 -7.93 -4.93
C PRO A 65 9.05 -8.55 -6.27
N VAL A 66 9.47 -7.94 -7.38
CA VAL A 66 8.98 -8.21 -8.76
C VAL A 66 9.06 -9.70 -9.15
N GLU A 67 10.05 -10.44 -8.65
CA GLU A 67 10.27 -11.86 -8.97
C GLU A 67 9.38 -12.84 -8.17
N LEU A 68 8.72 -12.34 -7.12
CA LEU A 68 7.97 -13.14 -6.16
C LEU A 68 6.47 -12.85 -6.18
N VAL A 69 6.05 -11.69 -6.69
CA VAL A 69 4.65 -11.25 -6.65
C VAL A 69 4.17 -10.62 -7.95
N THR A 70 2.86 -10.68 -8.14
CA THR A 70 2.13 -9.92 -9.18
C THR A 70 1.03 -9.08 -8.53
N ARG A 71 0.54 -8.06 -9.25
CA ARG A 71 -0.64 -7.30 -8.84
C ARG A 71 -1.89 -7.97 -9.41
N ASP A 72 -2.92 -8.12 -8.59
CA ASP A 72 -4.24 -8.47 -9.09
C ASP A 72 -4.77 -7.32 -9.95
N THR A 73 -5.02 -7.57 -11.24
CA THR A 73 -5.55 -6.55 -12.16
C THR A 73 -7.05 -6.69 -12.41
N THR A 74 -7.71 -7.58 -11.66
CA THR A 74 -9.16 -7.76 -11.78
C THR A 74 -9.88 -6.51 -11.26
N ARG A 75 -10.20 -5.60 -12.18
CA ARG A 75 -11.20 -4.57 -11.94
C ARG A 75 -12.55 -5.27 -11.87
N ARG A 76 -13.14 -5.34 -10.67
CA ARG A 76 -14.55 -5.73 -10.55
C ARG A 76 -15.36 -4.57 -11.11
N SER A 77 -15.77 -4.70 -12.37
CA SER A 77 -16.87 -3.91 -12.90
C SER A 77 -18.05 -4.11 -11.96
N ALA A 78 -18.56 -3.02 -11.40
CA ALA A 78 -19.78 -3.06 -10.61
C ALA A 78 -20.94 -3.47 -11.53
N GLY A 79 -21.29 -4.75 -11.52
CA GLY A 79 -22.38 -5.30 -12.32
C GLY A 79 -21.96 -6.53 -13.10
N ASP A 80 -21.81 -7.67 -12.42
CA ASP A 80 -22.30 -8.94 -12.94
C ASP A 80 -22.49 -9.92 -11.76
N SER A 81 -23.73 -10.32 -11.55
CA SER A 81 -24.12 -11.36 -10.60
C SER A 81 -23.95 -12.74 -11.23
N ASP A 82 -23.45 -13.66 -10.39
CA ASP A 82 -23.59 -15.12 -10.42
C ASP A 82 -22.50 -16.03 -11.05
N ALA A 83 -22.28 -17.10 -10.29
CA ALA A 83 -21.81 -18.45 -10.64
C ALA A 83 -20.29 -18.76 -10.69
N ALA A 84 -19.80 -19.17 -9.51
CA ALA A 84 -19.04 -20.39 -9.23
C ALA A 84 -17.74 -20.71 -10.02
N SER A 85 -16.63 -20.72 -9.29
CA SER A 85 -15.77 -21.92 -9.23
C SER A 85 -15.00 -21.95 -7.91
N GLY A 86 -15.27 -22.99 -7.12
CA GLY A 86 -14.61 -23.25 -5.85
C GLY A 86 -13.15 -23.69 -6.04
N GLY A 87 -12.32 -23.28 -5.09
CA GLY A 87 -10.96 -23.76 -4.91
C GLY A 87 -10.56 -23.49 -3.47
N ALA A 88 -10.80 -24.47 -2.60
CA ALA A 88 -10.37 -24.42 -1.21
C ALA A 88 -8.84 -24.34 -1.14
N VAL A 89 -8.31 -23.31 -0.49
CA VAL A 89 -6.95 -23.35 0.07
C VAL A 89 -6.99 -22.86 1.52
N SER A 90 -6.60 -23.80 2.37
CA SER A 90 -6.56 -23.79 3.82
C SER A 90 -5.78 -22.61 4.39
N GLY A 91 -6.32 -22.06 5.49
CA GLY A 91 -5.83 -20.88 6.18
C GLY A 91 -4.41 -20.99 6.71
N GLY A 92 -3.66 -19.90 6.52
CA GLY A 92 -2.57 -19.51 7.39
C GLY A 92 -3.04 -18.35 8.25
N SER A 93 -3.45 -18.63 9.48
CA SER A 93 -3.83 -17.62 10.47
C SER A 93 -2.67 -16.66 10.73
N VAL A 94 -2.93 -15.37 10.56
CA VAL A 94 -2.05 -14.29 10.99
C VAL A 94 -2.18 -14.17 12.52
N PRO A 95 -1.12 -14.28 13.33
CA PRO A 95 -1.25 -14.20 14.79
C PRO A 95 -1.52 -12.76 15.25
N GLY A 96 -2.27 -12.68 16.35
CA GLY A 96 -2.99 -11.51 16.85
C GLY A 96 -2.19 -10.23 17.06
N ALA A 97 -2.83 -9.13 16.69
CA ALA A 97 -2.49 -7.78 17.14
C ALA A 97 -3.56 -7.33 18.14
N SER A 98 -3.17 -7.24 19.41
CA SER A 98 -3.93 -6.52 20.42
C SER A 98 -3.63 -5.02 20.30
N ALA A 99 -4.65 -4.21 20.00
CA ALA A 99 -4.60 -2.78 20.27
C ALA A 99 -6.00 -2.29 20.71
N SER A 100 -6.00 -1.72 21.89
CA SER A 100 -7.11 -1.07 22.59
C SER A 100 -7.59 0.23 21.93
N GLY A 101 -8.89 0.49 22.03
CA GLY A 101 -9.39 1.83 22.44
C GLY A 101 -9.82 2.82 21.36
N GLY A 102 -11.11 2.74 20.99
CA GLY A 102 -12.10 3.82 20.95
C GLY A 102 -11.80 5.20 20.32
N GLY A 103 -12.63 5.60 19.35
CA GLY A 103 -12.85 6.99 18.96
C GLY A 103 -13.68 7.12 17.67
N GLN A 104 -14.86 7.75 17.75
CA GLN A 104 -15.88 7.82 16.71
C GLN A 104 -15.70 8.98 15.72
N SER A 105 -16.28 8.80 14.53
CA SER A 105 -16.80 9.81 13.58
C SER A 105 -15.82 10.58 12.68
N ALA A 106 -15.74 10.18 11.40
CA ALA A 106 -15.64 11.12 10.28
C ALA A 106 -16.20 10.50 8.98
N ALA A 107 -17.06 11.30 8.34
CA ALA A 107 -17.71 11.23 7.03
C ALA A 107 -17.38 10.08 6.05
N SER A 108 -18.46 9.52 5.49
CA SER A 108 -18.51 8.63 4.33
C SER A 108 -17.79 9.23 3.12
N VAL A 109 -16.57 8.78 2.85
CA VAL A 109 -15.87 8.99 1.59
C VAL A 109 -16.20 7.84 0.64
N SER A 110 -16.93 8.15 -0.42
CA SER A 110 -17.30 7.22 -1.49
C SER A 110 -16.04 6.71 -2.19
N SER A 111 -15.71 5.45 -1.96
CA SER A 111 -14.57 4.74 -2.55
C SER A 111 -14.79 4.42 -4.03
N SER A 112 -14.54 5.38 -4.90
CA SER A 112 -14.48 5.14 -6.34
C SER A 112 -13.10 4.58 -6.72
N GLY A 113 -12.96 3.25 -6.63
CA GLY A 113 -11.77 2.49 -7.04
C GLY A 113 -12.02 0.99 -7.06
N GLY A 114 -12.91 0.53 -7.95
CA GLY A 114 -13.37 -0.88 -8.05
C GLY A 114 -12.34 -1.85 -8.66
N GLY A 115 -11.11 -1.86 -8.17
CA GLY A 115 -10.07 -2.85 -8.49
C GLY A 115 -9.58 -3.57 -7.24
N SER A 116 -9.21 -4.85 -7.37
CA SER A 116 -8.48 -5.55 -6.31
C SER A 116 -7.03 -5.06 -6.33
N ASP A 117 -6.68 -4.07 -5.52
CA ASP A 117 -5.30 -3.52 -5.43
C ASP A 117 -4.29 -4.49 -4.78
N ARG A 118 -4.64 -5.77 -4.68
CA ARG A 118 -3.96 -6.80 -3.89
C ARG A 118 -2.68 -7.31 -4.55
N VAL A 119 -1.68 -7.59 -3.74
CA VAL A 119 -0.47 -8.32 -4.11
C VAL A 119 -0.72 -9.82 -4.00
N ILE A 120 -0.45 -10.55 -5.09
CA ILE A 120 -0.57 -12.01 -5.18
C ILE A 120 0.84 -12.60 -5.14
N SER A 121 1.13 -13.41 -4.13
CA SER A 121 2.39 -14.16 -4.05
C SER A 121 2.32 -15.45 -4.87
N LEU A 122 3.44 -15.79 -5.52
CA LEU A 122 3.59 -17.06 -6.21
C LEU A 122 3.61 -18.22 -5.22
N SER A 123 2.93 -19.33 -5.54
CA SER A 123 2.74 -20.48 -4.65
C SER A 123 4.06 -21.23 -4.32
N GLY A 124 4.07 -22.00 -3.23
CA GLY A 124 5.17 -22.87 -2.84
C GLY A 124 6.30 -22.16 -2.09
N GLU A 125 7.55 -22.47 -2.42
CA GLU A 125 8.73 -21.88 -1.75
C GLU A 125 8.78 -20.36 -1.88
N LYS A 126 8.36 -19.81 -3.02
CA LYS A 126 8.30 -18.37 -3.27
C LYS A 126 7.42 -17.61 -2.26
N SER A 127 6.31 -18.22 -1.83
CA SER A 127 5.44 -17.62 -0.81
C SER A 127 6.13 -17.53 0.56
N LYS A 128 6.95 -18.52 0.93
CA LYS A 128 7.73 -18.47 2.17
C LYS A 128 8.81 -17.39 2.09
N THR A 129 9.51 -17.31 0.97
CA THR A 129 10.50 -16.27 0.71
C THR A 129 9.88 -14.88 0.78
N TYR A 130 8.69 -14.69 0.18
CA TYR A 130 7.94 -13.44 0.27
C TYR A 130 7.61 -13.07 1.72
N GLN A 131 7.04 -13.99 2.50
CA GLN A 131 6.71 -13.72 3.90
C GLN A 131 7.93 -13.36 4.76
N GLN A 132 9.06 -14.07 4.55
CA GLN A 132 10.31 -13.75 5.23
C GLN A 132 10.86 -12.38 4.83
N GLY A 133 10.81 -12.05 3.53
CA GLY A 133 11.22 -10.74 3.03
C GLY A 133 10.33 -9.61 3.53
N LEU A 134 9.02 -9.83 3.58
CA LEU A 134 8.03 -8.90 4.13
C LEU A 134 8.31 -8.60 5.61
N LYS A 135 8.63 -9.64 6.40
CA LYS A 135 9.01 -9.45 7.80
C LYS A 135 10.28 -8.59 7.94
N LYS A 136 11.33 -8.92 7.19
CA LYS A 136 12.59 -8.17 7.20
C LYS A 136 12.40 -6.72 6.77
N TYR A 137 11.54 -6.48 5.78
CA TYR A 137 11.22 -5.14 5.29
C TYR A 137 10.64 -4.24 6.40
N VAL A 138 9.71 -4.77 7.20
CA VAL A 138 9.13 -4.03 8.33
C VAL A 138 10.10 -3.93 9.51
N ASP A 139 10.89 -4.98 9.78
CA ASP A 139 11.91 -4.92 10.83
C ASP A 139 12.96 -3.83 10.54
N GLU A 140 13.36 -3.67 9.28
CA GLU A 140 14.25 -2.58 8.87
C GLU A 140 13.63 -1.21 9.12
N ALA A 141 12.34 -1.03 8.80
CA ALA A 141 11.62 0.22 9.06
C ALA A 141 11.65 0.60 10.56
N ARG A 142 11.48 -0.39 11.45
CA ARG A 142 11.54 -0.20 12.91
C ARG A 142 12.93 0.16 13.41
N ASN A 143 13.97 -0.33 12.78
CA ASN A 143 15.34 0.06 13.12
C ASN A 143 15.58 1.52 12.71
N VAL A 144 15.16 1.91 11.51
CA VAL A 144 15.34 3.28 11.00
C VAL A 144 14.49 4.29 11.77
N SER A 145 13.28 3.93 12.22
CA SER A 145 12.39 4.84 12.95
C SER A 145 12.98 5.35 14.27
N GLN A 146 14.00 4.69 14.82
CA GLN A 146 14.69 5.13 16.04
C GLN A 146 15.53 6.39 15.83
N PHE A 147 15.80 6.77 14.58
CA PHE A 147 16.64 7.92 14.22
C PHE A 147 15.82 9.11 13.72
N ALA A 148 14.52 9.17 14.04
CA ALA A 148 13.58 10.15 13.50
C ALA A 148 13.99 11.62 13.72
N ASP A 149 14.74 11.91 14.79
CA ASP A 149 15.14 13.25 15.18
C ASP A 149 16.53 13.67 14.66
N ILE A 150 17.20 12.82 13.87
CA ILE A 150 18.54 13.11 13.34
C ILE A 150 18.43 13.86 12.00
N PRO A 151 18.97 15.09 11.90
CA PRO A 151 19.00 15.82 10.63
C PRO A 151 19.74 15.04 9.54
N GLY A 152 19.14 14.95 8.35
CA GLY A 152 19.71 14.26 7.20
C GLY A 152 19.37 12.77 7.11
N ILE A 153 18.73 12.18 8.12
CA ILE A 153 18.14 10.84 8.03
C ILE A 153 16.66 10.97 7.67
N VAL A 154 16.18 10.12 6.75
CA VAL A 154 14.76 10.07 6.40
C VAL A 154 14.00 9.39 7.53
N SER A 155 13.14 10.14 8.23
CA SER A 155 12.31 9.63 9.32
C SER A 155 11.17 8.76 8.79
N VAL A 156 11.03 7.56 9.36
CA VAL A 156 9.86 6.69 9.15
C VAL A 156 8.73 7.15 10.07
N LYS A 157 7.59 7.52 9.50
CA LYS A 157 6.40 8.02 10.20
C LYS A 157 5.42 6.91 10.56
N ASP A 158 5.24 5.94 9.69
CA ASP A 158 4.29 4.84 9.89
C ASP A 158 4.73 3.58 9.13
N PHE A 159 4.22 2.43 9.56
CA PHE A 159 4.30 1.18 8.81
C PHE A 159 3.01 0.38 9.04
N PHE A 160 2.39 -0.10 7.97
CA PHE A 160 1.12 -0.82 8.05
C PHE A 160 1.01 -1.92 6.99
N TYR A 161 0.03 -2.80 7.17
CA TYR A 161 -0.28 -3.90 6.26
C TYR A 161 -1.64 -3.67 5.61
N GLU A 162 -1.66 -3.72 4.28
CA GLU A 162 -2.87 -3.65 3.47
C GLU A 162 -2.58 -4.34 2.13
N ASN A 163 -3.61 -4.71 1.35
CA ASN A 163 -3.42 -5.29 0.02
C ASN A 163 -2.48 -6.52 -0.02
N ASN A 164 -2.43 -7.31 1.06
CA ASN A 164 -1.54 -8.47 1.22
C ASN A 164 -0.03 -8.14 1.16
N THR A 165 0.33 -6.88 1.41
CA THR A 165 1.72 -6.41 1.51
C THR A 165 1.89 -5.44 2.69
N ALA A 166 3.07 -4.83 2.80
CA ALA A 166 3.39 -3.81 3.78
C ALA A 166 3.77 -2.50 3.09
N TYR A 167 3.48 -1.40 3.79
CA TYR A 167 3.80 -0.05 3.42
C TYR A 167 4.60 0.63 4.52
N ILE A 168 5.58 1.45 4.13
CA ILE A 168 6.34 2.35 5.00
C ILE A 168 6.06 3.79 4.53
N VAL A 169 5.80 4.69 5.47
CA VAL A 169 5.55 6.12 5.25
C VAL A 169 6.65 6.96 5.86
#